data_AF-A0A7W0UDK4-F1
#
_entry.id   AF-A0A7W0UDK4-F1
#
_cell.length_a   1.000
_cell.length_b   1.000
_cell.length_c   1.000
_cell.angle_alpha   90.00
_cell.angle_beta   90.00
_cell.angle_gamma   90.00
#
_symmetry.space_group_name_H-M   'P 1'
#
loop_
_entity.id
_entity.type
_entity.pdbx_description
1 polymer ?
#
loop_
_entity_poly.entity_id
_entity_poly.type
_entity_poly.pdbx_seq_one_letter_code
_entity_poly.pdbx_strand_id
1 'polypeptide(L)'
;MGKRAPKPVGRSAAEARRGRRRDPEYRATQERLAPFEGIARFVIMRRAELGFTQEQLAERMGTSHSAISRIETGQHRTSVATLERLAHALDVRFVMGFETGPREAPVRELVSL
;
A
#
# COMPACT_ATOMS: atom_id res chain seq x y z
N MET A 1 -26.27 17.59 -10.01
CA MET A 1 -25.26 17.95 -8.98
C MET A 1 -25.55 17.20 -7.68
N GLY A 2 -24.80 16.15 -7.36
CA GLY A 2 -24.92 15.45 -6.08
C GLY A 2 -24.32 16.28 -4.95
N LYS A 3 -25.12 16.62 -3.94
CA LYS A 3 -24.70 17.42 -2.78
C LYS A 3 -23.61 16.66 -2.00
N ARG A 4 -22.42 17.27 -1.90
CA ARG A 4 -21.27 16.75 -1.15
C ARG A 4 -21.58 16.89 0.35
N ALA A 5 -21.56 15.79 1.10
CA ALA A 5 -21.76 15.83 2.55
C ALA A 5 -20.65 16.65 3.23
N PRO A 6 -20.98 17.51 4.21
CA PRO A 6 -19.98 18.33 4.90
C PRO A 6 -19.03 17.44 5.71
N LYS A 7 -17.71 17.69 5.59
CA LYS A 7 -16.72 17.03 6.44
C LYS A 7 -16.87 17.58 7.87
N PRO A 8 -17.01 16.72 8.89
CA PRO A 8 -17.16 17.20 10.25
C PRO A 8 -15.84 17.80 10.73
N VAL A 9 -15.87 19.10 11.04
CA VAL A 9 -14.80 19.78 11.77
C VAL A 9 -14.89 19.33 13.23
N GLY A 10 -13.79 18.85 13.81
CA GLY A 10 -13.69 18.60 15.26
C GLY A 10 -13.71 17.14 15.75
N ARG A 11 -13.54 16.12 14.89
CA ARG A 11 -13.21 14.76 15.37
C ARG A 11 -11.72 14.50 15.26
N SER A 12 -11.09 14.04 16.35
CA SER A 12 -9.69 13.60 16.28
C SER A 12 -9.55 12.42 15.31
N ALA A 13 -8.38 12.28 14.66
CA ALA A 13 -8.11 11.17 13.76
C ALA A 13 -8.39 9.80 14.41
N ALA A 14 -8.20 9.69 15.73
CA ALA A 14 -8.51 8.51 16.53
C ALA A 14 -10.02 8.25 16.68
N GLU A 15 -10.85 9.28 16.89
CA GLU A 15 -12.31 9.15 16.99
C GLU A 15 -12.97 8.85 15.64
N ALA A 16 -12.45 9.47 14.58
CA ALA A 16 -12.89 9.20 13.20
C ALA A 16 -12.54 7.77 12.76
N ARG A 17 -11.47 7.18 13.31
CA ARG A 17 -11.09 5.77 13.15
C ARG A 17 -11.98 4.83 13.96
N ARG A 18 -12.33 5.19 15.21
CA ARG A 18 -13.16 4.35 16.10
C ARG A 18 -14.59 4.15 15.60
N GLY A 19 -15.24 5.20 15.08
CA GLY A 19 -16.62 5.11 14.57
C GLY A 19 -16.76 4.28 13.28
N ARG A 20 -15.76 4.36 12.39
CA ARG A 20 -15.78 3.64 11.10
C ARG A 20 -15.51 2.14 11.22
N ARG A 21 -14.81 1.71 12.28
CA ARG A 21 -14.42 0.30 12.48
C ARG A 21 -15.60 -0.66 12.69
N ARG A 22 -16.78 -0.14 13.03
CA ARG A 22 -18.02 -0.93 13.24
C ARG A 22 -18.85 -1.12 11.97
N ASP A 23 -18.53 -0.41 10.89
CA ASP A 23 -19.22 -0.52 9.60
C ASP A 23 -18.68 -1.74 8.81
N PRO A 24 -19.53 -2.70 8.43
CA PRO A 24 -19.13 -3.87 7.62
C PRO A 24 -18.47 -3.49 6.29
N GLU A 25 -18.92 -2.44 5.63
CA GLU A 25 -18.39 -1.99 4.33
C GLU A 25 -16.97 -1.39 4.51
N TYR A 26 -16.77 -0.67 5.62
CA TYR A 26 -15.46 -0.18 6.01
C TYR A 26 -14.51 -1.33 6.33
N ARG A 27 -14.96 -2.36 7.07
CA ARG A 27 -14.14 -3.54 7.38
C ARG A 27 -13.73 -4.31 6.13
N ALA A 28 -14.68 -4.59 5.23
CA ALA A 28 -14.39 -5.26 3.97
C ALA A 28 -13.40 -4.45 3.11
N THR A 29 -13.53 -3.12 3.11
CA THR A 29 -12.57 -2.24 2.43
C THR A 29 -11.18 -2.28 3.06
N GLN A 30 -11.09 -2.32 4.39
CA GLN A 30 -9.82 -2.44 5.11
C GLN A 30 -9.14 -3.79 4.84
N GLU A 31 -9.88 -4.90 4.90
CA GLU A 31 -9.36 -6.24 4.58
C GLU A 31 -8.83 -6.32 3.14
N ARG A 32 -9.57 -5.73 2.18
CA ARG A 32 -9.15 -5.65 0.78
C ARG A 32 -7.89 -4.81 0.57
N LEU A 33 -7.65 -3.82 1.44
CA LEU A 33 -6.50 -2.91 1.33
C LEU A 33 -5.29 -3.34 2.16
N ALA A 34 -5.46 -4.23 3.13
CA ALA A 34 -4.41 -4.68 4.03
C ALA A 34 -3.10 -5.12 3.32
N PRO A 35 -3.13 -5.84 2.17
CA PRO A 35 -1.90 -6.16 1.43
C PRO A 35 -1.17 -4.91 0.91
N PHE A 36 -1.91 -3.90 0.45
CA PHE A 36 -1.34 -2.65 -0.06
C PHE A 36 -0.78 -1.77 1.06
N GLU A 37 -1.34 -1.85 2.27
CA GLU A 37 -0.71 -1.24 3.44
C GLU A 37 0.64 -1.88 3.78
N GLY A 38 0.77 -3.19 3.62
CA GLY A 38 2.03 -3.91 3.78
C GLY A 38 3.09 -3.41 2.80
N ILE A 39 2.71 -3.31 1.52
CA ILE A 39 3.55 -2.74 0.46
C ILE A 39 3.95 -1.30 0.79
N ALA A 40 3.00 -0.46 1.20
CA ALA A 40 3.26 0.93 1.54
C ALA A 40 4.28 1.08 2.67
N ARG A 41 4.11 0.31 3.75
CA ARG A 41 5.08 0.29 4.87
C ARG A 41 6.47 -0.12 4.41
N PHE A 42 6.58 -1.17 3.61
CA PHE A 42 7.85 -1.60 3.06
C PHE A 42 8.53 -0.50 2.23
N VAL A 43 7.77 0.13 1.31
CA VAL A 43 8.29 1.23 0.47
C VAL A 43 8.78 2.40 1.32
N ILE A 44 8.00 2.85 2.30
CA ILE A 44 8.39 3.95 3.21
C ILE A 44 9.69 3.62 3.95
N MET A 45 9.78 2.42 4.54
CA MET A 45 10.95 2.01 5.30
C MET A 45 12.18 1.92 4.41
N ARG A 46 12.06 1.21 3.28
CA ARG A 46 13.20 1.01 2.38
C ARG A 46 13.68 2.32 1.76
N ARG A 47 12.74 3.21 1.39
CA ARG A 47 13.06 4.55 0.90
C ARG A 47 13.84 5.35 1.94
N ALA A 48 13.43 5.29 3.22
CA ALA A 48 14.12 5.97 4.31
C ALA A 48 15.52 5.39 4.57
N GLU A 49 15.69 4.07 4.52
CA GLU A 49 17.00 3.40 4.62
C GLU A 49 17.98 3.85 3.52
N LEU A 50 17.46 4.08 2.31
CA LEU A 50 18.24 4.57 1.17
C LEU A 50 18.46 6.10 1.20
N GLY A 51 17.86 6.81 2.15
CA GLY A 51 17.96 8.27 2.26
C GLY A 51 17.21 9.05 1.17
N PHE A 52 16.20 8.45 0.55
CA PHE A 52 15.46 9.10 -0.54
C PHE A 52 14.22 9.87 -0.04
N THR A 53 13.96 11.03 -0.64
CA THR A 53 12.64 11.68 -0.59
C THR A 53 11.65 10.96 -1.51
N GLN A 54 10.34 11.26 -1.36
CA GLN A 54 9.33 10.71 -2.26
C GLN A 54 9.56 11.19 -3.71
N GLU A 55 10.01 12.43 -3.91
CA GLU A 55 10.37 12.98 -5.22
C GLU A 55 11.56 12.23 -5.84
N GLN A 56 12.60 11.94 -5.06
CA GLN A 56 13.77 11.20 -5.56
C GLN A 56 13.40 9.76 -5.95
N LEU A 57 12.53 9.10 -5.17
CA LEU A 57 12.01 7.79 -5.56
C LEU A 57 11.16 7.87 -6.83
N ALA A 58 10.36 8.93 -6.98
CA ALA A 58 9.55 9.15 -8.18
C ALA A 58 10.43 9.32 -9.42
N GLU A 59 11.50 10.12 -9.33
CA GLU A 59 12.49 10.30 -10.40
C GLU A 59 13.16 8.98 -10.78
N ARG A 60 13.66 8.22 -9.79
CA ARG A 60 14.26 6.89 -10.03
C ARG A 60 13.29 5.91 -10.71
N MET A 61 12.02 5.98 -10.36
CA MET A 61 10.98 5.10 -10.92
C MET A 61 10.44 5.62 -12.26
N GLY A 62 10.81 6.84 -12.69
CA GLY A 62 10.26 7.48 -13.88
C GLY A 62 8.76 7.77 -13.77
N THR A 63 8.30 8.21 -12.59
CA THR A 63 6.88 8.48 -12.31
C THR A 63 6.69 9.81 -11.60
N SER A 64 5.45 10.17 -11.28
CA SER A 64 5.15 11.42 -10.56
C SER A 64 5.30 11.25 -9.04
N HIS A 65 5.66 12.34 -8.36
CA HIS A 65 5.62 12.39 -6.90
C HIS A 65 4.25 11.96 -6.33
N SER A 66 3.16 12.38 -6.97
CA SER A 66 1.79 11.99 -6.60
C SER A 66 1.51 10.49 -6.76
N ALA A 67 2.23 9.78 -7.63
CA ALA A 67 2.14 8.33 -7.74
C ALA A 67 2.80 7.63 -6.55
N ILE A 68 4.00 8.08 -6.16
CA ILE A 68 4.70 7.56 -4.97
C ILE A 68 3.87 7.85 -3.70
N SER A 69 3.38 9.08 -3.55
CA SER A 69 2.52 9.44 -2.42
C SER A 69 1.30 8.52 -2.32
N ARG A 70 0.61 8.23 -3.44
CA ARG A 70 -0.52 7.28 -3.46
C ARG A 70 -0.11 5.87 -3.05
N ILE A 71 1.03 5.37 -3.52
CA ILE A 71 1.55 4.05 -3.15
C ILE A 71 1.80 4.00 -1.63
N GLU A 72 2.47 5.02 -1.08
CA GLU A 72 2.80 5.09 0.35
C GLU A 72 1.59 5.31 1.26
N THR A 73 0.43 5.71 0.74
CA THR A 73 -0.81 5.69 1.54
C THR A 73 -1.32 4.28 1.83
N GLY A 74 -0.99 3.29 0.99
CA GLY A 74 -1.55 1.94 1.06
C GLY A 74 -3.05 1.84 0.74
N GLN A 75 -3.69 2.93 0.30
CA GLN A 75 -5.14 2.99 0.06
C GLN A 75 -5.53 2.68 -1.39
N HIS A 76 -4.55 2.40 -2.24
CA HIS A 76 -4.73 2.15 -3.66
C HIS A 76 -4.16 0.80 -4.06
N ARG A 77 -4.80 0.17 -5.05
CA ARG A 77 -4.27 -1.05 -5.66
C ARG A 77 -2.98 -0.71 -6.41
N THR A 78 -1.95 -1.51 -6.19
CA THR A 78 -0.67 -1.45 -6.90
C THR A 78 -0.59 -2.66 -7.83
N SER A 79 -0.29 -2.42 -9.11
CA SER A 79 -0.13 -3.51 -10.09
C SER A 79 1.23 -4.19 -9.95
N VAL A 80 1.34 -5.43 -10.43
CA VAL A 80 2.62 -6.19 -10.49
C VAL A 80 3.70 -5.37 -11.21
N ALA A 81 3.39 -4.82 -12.39
CA ALA A 81 4.32 -3.95 -13.13
C ALA A 81 4.80 -2.73 -12.32
N THR A 82 3.99 -2.23 -11.40
CA THR A 82 4.40 -1.13 -10.51
C THR A 82 5.31 -1.63 -9.39
N LEU A 83 5.05 -2.83 -8.85
CA LEU A 83 5.90 -3.47 -7.85
C LEU A 83 7.30 -3.78 -8.41
N GLU A 84 7.40 -4.22 -9.67
CA GLU A 84 8.68 -4.44 -10.35
C GLU A 84 9.49 -3.14 -10.48
N ARG A 85 8.85 -2.06 -10.98
CA ARG A 85 9.52 -0.76 -11.09
C ARG A 85 9.94 -0.21 -9.73
N LEU A 86 9.10 -0.38 -8.70
CA LEU A 86 9.45 -0.02 -7.32
C LEU A 86 10.67 -0.81 -6.83
N ALA A 87 10.71 -2.12 -7.08
CA ALA A 87 11.80 -2.97 -6.65
C ALA A 87 13.13 -2.53 -7.28
N HIS A 88 13.13 -2.25 -8.59
CA HIS A 88 14.28 -1.67 -9.27
C HIS A 88 14.67 -0.31 -8.66
N ALA A 89 13.71 0.60 -8.44
CA ALA A 89 13.98 1.92 -7.87
C ALA A 89 14.45 1.90 -6.40
N LEU A 90 14.20 0.81 -5.67
CA LEU A 90 14.55 0.62 -4.26
C LEU A 90 15.71 -0.36 -4.05
N ASP A 91 16.41 -0.74 -5.12
CA ASP A 91 17.55 -1.68 -5.08
C ASP A 91 17.20 -3.00 -4.35
N VAL A 92 16.03 -3.56 -4.67
CA VAL A 92 15.55 -4.85 -4.15
C VAL A 92 15.00 -5.73 -5.27
N ARG A 93 14.84 -7.02 -5.00
CA ARG A 93 14.20 -7.96 -5.91
C ARG A 93 12.73 -8.13 -5.54
N PHE A 94 11.84 -8.01 -6.53
CA PHE A 94 10.44 -8.38 -6.35
C PHE A 94 10.28 -9.89 -6.50
N VAL A 95 9.62 -10.53 -5.53
CA VAL A 95 9.31 -11.96 -5.54
C VAL A 95 7.85 -12.11 -5.16
N MET A 96 7.12 -12.92 -5.91
CA MET A 96 5.74 -13.31 -5.62
C MET A 96 5.70 -14.69 -4.98
N GLY A 97 4.75 -14.92 -4.08
CA GLY A 97 4.56 -16.21 -3.44
C GLY A 97 3.18 -16.79 -3.76
N PHE A 98 3.15 -18.08 -4.08
CA PHE A 98 1.94 -18.89 -4.16
C PHE A 98 1.93 -19.86 -2.97
N GLU A 99 0.76 -20.07 -2.38
CA GLU A 99 0.57 -21.04 -1.31
C GLU A 99 -0.36 -22.16 -1.78
N THR A 100 0.02 -23.41 -1.53
CA THR A 100 -0.79 -24.60 -1.78
C THR A 100 -0.88 -25.47 -0.52
N GLY A 101 -1.89 -26.35 -0.44
CA GLY A 101 -2.10 -27.20 0.73
C GLY A 101 -2.95 -26.56 1.84
N PRO A 102 -3.04 -27.18 3.03
CA PRO A 102 -3.87 -26.71 4.14
C PRO A 102 -3.33 -25.41 4.76
N ARG A 103 -4.22 -24.59 5.34
CA ARG A 103 -3.88 -23.26 5.89
C ARG A 103 -2.89 -23.33 7.05
N GLU A 104 -2.91 -24.42 7.81
CA GLU A 104 -2.05 -24.64 8.98
C GLU A 104 -0.63 -25.05 8.59
N ALA A 105 -0.45 -25.61 7.39
CA ALA A 105 0.84 -26.08 6.87
C ALA A 105 0.91 -25.88 5.35
N PRO A 106 0.96 -24.63 4.86
CA PRO A 106 1.01 -24.35 3.44
C PRO A 106 2.40 -24.63 2.87
N VAL A 107 2.44 -25.20 1.67
CA VAL A 107 3.63 -25.25 0.83
C VAL A 107 3.70 -23.95 0.05
N ARG A 108 4.85 -23.26 0.14
CA ARG A 108 5.07 -21.96 -0.50
C ARG A 108 5.99 -22.10 -1.70
N GLU A 109 5.57 -21.57 -2.84
CA GLU A 109 6.39 -21.46 -4.04
C GLU A 109 6.64 -19.98 -4.33
N LEU A 110 7.91 -19.61 -4.48
CA LEU A 110 8.32 -18.24 -4.76
C LEU A 110 8.70 -18.10 -6.23
N VAL A 111 8.19 -17.07 -6.88
CA VAL A 111 8.44 -16.74 -8.30
C VAL A 111 9.02 -15.34 -8.38
N SER A 112 10.20 -15.21 -9.00
CA SER A 112 10.78 -13.91 -9.36
C SER A 112 10.49 -13.59 -10.82
N LEU A 113 10.14 -12.34 -11.11
CA LEU A 113 10.03 -11.80 -12.45
C LEU A 113 11.33 -11.10 -12.87
#